data_AF-A0A7X1P0S9-F1
#
_entry.id   AF-A0A7X1P0S9-F1
#
_cell.length_a   1.000
_cell.length_b   1.000
_cell.length_c   1.000
_cell.angle_alpha   90.00
_cell.angle_beta   90.00
_cell.angle_gamma   90.00
#
_symmetry.space_group_name_H-M   'P 1'
#
loop_
_entity.id
_entity.type
_entity.pdbx_description
1 polymer ?
#
loop_
_entity_poly.entity_id
_entity_poly.type
_entity_poly.pdbx_seq_one_letter_code
_entity_poly.pdbx_strand_id
1 'polypeptide(L)'
;MTLHSKYGADAFEAGMALQPKSFERRVAQRDDIDQHFTRLWLDFAIKGLGRRPALDTRTRLLVLIGQYTMAKSHGALEDSIHAALAAKVPVREIAEIVLQCIVYGGHTVVDPAIEVLHRVAESAGLLDELRRTQLPLDGNDRTRSYQDERKKWHPDDAADPRAAELIGKHGWHAVSRGLVMRPRHHLNILSWLDAIDSDMADLWVKFCYGGMYARFMIDDKTRLLCMVGDCLAVGEETNARGHMRGALRQGAHPREVLEVVFLTCANFGMPPMLQALEVFVQVMADDKRLDEIGNPPLKVESFGK
;
A
#
# COMPACT_ATOMS: atom_id res chain seq x y z
N MET A 1 -4.12 31.67 -26.08
CA MET A 1 -3.07 31.12 -25.21
C MET A 1 -3.40 29.64 -24.99
N THR A 2 -2.47 28.71 -25.23
CA THR A 2 -2.72 27.27 -25.00
C THR A 2 -2.69 26.99 -23.49
N LEU A 3 -3.40 25.95 -23.02
CA LEU A 3 -3.36 25.54 -21.61
C LEU A 3 -1.93 25.23 -21.14
N HIS A 4 -1.12 24.63 -22.02
CA HIS A 4 0.30 24.40 -21.79
C HIS A 4 1.07 25.70 -21.51
N SER A 5 0.89 26.73 -22.33
CA SER A 5 1.51 28.05 -22.09
C SER A 5 0.95 28.78 -20.86
N LYS A 6 -0.33 28.57 -20.54
CA LYS A 6 -1.02 29.20 -19.40
C LYS A 6 -0.55 28.67 -18.04
N TYR A 7 -0.36 27.36 -17.96
CA TYR A 7 -0.05 26.68 -16.70
C TYR A 7 1.42 26.26 -16.57
N GLY A 8 2.18 26.32 -17.66
CA GLY A 8 3.61 26.08 -17.71
C GLY A 8 3.94 24.62 -18.03
N ALA A 9 5.03 24.43 -18.79
CA ALA A 9 5.51 23.12 -19.24
C ALA A 9 5.78 22.16 -18.07
N ASP A 10 6.34 22.71 -16.99
CA ASP A 10 6.67 21.96 -15.78
C ASP A 10 5.47 21.24 -15.16
N ALA A 11 4.30 21.90 -15.11
CA ALA A 11 3.08 21.29 -14.59
C ALA A 11 2.55 20.19 -15.52
N PHE A 12 2.71 20.37 -16.84
CA PHE A 12 2.29 19.39 -17.84
C PHE A 12 3.19 18.15 -17.83
N GLU A 13 4.50 18.32 -17.73
CA GLU A 13 5.43 17.21 -17.60
C GLU A 13 5.14 16.36 -16.36
N ALA A 14 5.00 17.00 -15.19
CA ALA A 14 4.63 16.32 -13.95
C ALA A 14 3.26 15.61 -14.04
N GLY A 15 2.28 16.30 -14.62
CA GLY A 15 0.93 15.79 -14.76
C GLY A 15 0.84 14.57 -15.66
N MET A 16 1.49 14.63 -16.82
CA MET A 16 1.56 13.52 -17.78
C MET A 16 2.33 12.33 -17.21
N ALA A 17 3.35 12.55 -16.37
CA ALA A 17 4.05 11.46 -15.70
C ALA A 17 3.17 10.69 -14.70
N LEU A 18 2.19 11.34 -14.08
CA LEU A 18 1.29 10.72 -13.09
C LEU A 18 -0.03 10.22 -13.69
N GLN A 19 -0.55 10.90 -14.70
CA GLN A 19 -1.90 10.69 -15.24
C GLN A 19 -1.89 10.77 -16.78
N PRO A 20 -1.08 9.93 -17.46
CA PRO A 20 -0.78 10.08 -18.89
C PRO A 20 -2.01 10.00 -19.81
N LYS A 21 -3.09 9.36 -19.38
CA LYS A 21 -4.31 9.16 -20.18
C LYS A 21 -5.31 10.30 -20.01
N SER A 22 -5.43 10.85 -18.79
CA SER A 22 -6.49 11.81 -18.49
C SER A 22 -6.03 13.23 -18.20
N PHE A 23 -4.73 13.47 -17.98
CA PHE A 23 -4.23 14.75 -17.46
C PHE A 23 -4.68 15.97 -18.27
N GLU A 24 -4.42 16.02 -19.58
CA GLU A 24 -4.75 17.20 -20.39
C GLU A 24 -6.26 17.48 -20.41
N ARG A 25 -7.08 16.43 -20.56
CA ARG A 25 -8.54 16.55 -20.48
C ARG A 25 -8.97 17.11 -19.13
N ARG A 26 -8.36 16.65 -18.04
CA ARG A 26 -8.66 17.13 -16.68
C ARG A 26 -8.23 18.58 -16.47
N VAL A 27 -7.11 19.02 -17.06
CA VAL A 27 -6.70 20.44 -17.03
C VAL A 27 -7.73 21.29 -17.76
N ALA A 28 -8.16 20.89 -18.97
CA ALA A 28 -9.16 21.63 -19.75
C ALA A 28 -10.50 21.74 -19.00
N GLN A 29 -11.03 20.63 -18.50
CA GLN A 29 -12.28 20.61 -17.74
C GLN A 29 -12.24 21.49 -16.50
N ARG A 30 -11.12 21.50 -15.78
CA ARG A 30 -10.98 22.36 -14.60
C ARG A 30 -10.80 23.82 -14.98
N ASP A 31 -10.09 24.11 -16.07
CA ASP A 31 -9.91 25.48 -16.57
C ASP A 31 -11.25 26.12 -16.96
N ASP A 32 -12.12 25.33 -17.61
CA ASP A 32 -13.46 25.73 -18.01
C ASP A 32 -14.36 26.04 -16.79
N ILE A 33 -14.15 25.36 -15.67
CA ILE A 33 -14.94 25.52 -14.44
C ILE A 33 -14.37 26.64 -13.56
N ASP A 34 -13.09 26.57 -13.21
CA ASP A 34 -12.41 27.52 -12.33
C ASP A 34 -10.88 27.48 -12.54
N GLN A 35 -10.35 28.57 -13.07
CA GLN A 35 -8.92 28.70 -13.39
C GLN A 35 -8.03 28.79 -12.15
N HIS A 36 -8.55 29.33 -11.04
CA HIS A 36 -7.83 29.46 -9.78
C HIS A 36 -7.70 28.09 -9.12
N PHE A 37 -8.80 27.33 -9.04
CA PHE A 37 -8.80 25.94 -8.61
C PHE A 37 -7.85 25.09 -9.45
N THR A 38 -7.85 25.26 -10.78
CA THR A 38 -6.93 24.55 -11.67
C THR A 38 -5.48 24.83 -11.31
N ARG A 39 -5.13 26.10 -11.07
CA ARG A 39 -3.78 26.46 -10.62
C ARG A 39 -3.43 25.84 -9.26
N LEU A 40 -4.33 25.91 -8.28
CA LEU A 40 -4.11 25.31 -6.97
C LEU A 40 -3.90 23.79 -7.04
N TRP A 41 -4.70 23.08 -7.84
CA TRP A 41 -4.55 21.64 -8.03
C TRP A 41 -3.19 21.29 -8.68
N LEU A 42 -2.79 22.04 -9.71
CA LEU A 42 -1.49 21.83 -10.37
C LEU A 42 -0.32 22.12 -9.44
N ASP A 43 -0.40 23.19 -8.65
CA ASP A 43 0.66 23.57 -7.71
C ASP A 43 0.75 22.58 -6.54
N PHE A 44 -0.39 22.21 -5.95
CA PHE A 44 -0.44 21.35 -4.77
C PHE A 44 -0.25 19.86 -5.09
N ALA A 45 -1.11 19.27 -5.92
CA ALA A 45 -1.16 17.82 -6.11
C ALA A 45 -0.12 17.35 -7.14
N ILE A 46 0.05 18.10 -8.23
CA ILE A 46 0.88 17.67 -9.36
C ILE A 46 2.34 18.05 -9.15
N LYS A 47 2.66 19.34 -8.97
CA LYS A 47 4.05 19.79 -8.79
C LYS A 47 4.55 19.65 -7.35
N GLY A 48 3.66 19.86 -6.37
CA GLY A 48 3.99 19.75 -4.95
C GLY A 48 4.11 18.28 -4.52
N LEU A 49 2.98 17.68 -4.15
CA LEU A 49 2.93 16.31 -3.62
C LEU A 49 3.52 15.27 -4.58
N GLY A 50 3.24 15.38 -5.88
CA GLY A 50 3.72 14.44 -6.90
C GLY A 50 5.24 14.34 -7.03
N ARG A 51 6.02 15.32 -6.56
CA ARG A 51 7.47 15.41 -6.75
C ARG A 51 8.29 15.32 -5.47
N ARG A 52 7.64 15.09 -4.33
CA ARG A 52 8.34 14.98 -3.06
C ARG A 52 9.30 13.77 -3.08
N PRO A 53 10.56 13.94 -2.63
CA PRO A 53 11.62 12.96 -2.89
C PRO A 53 11.64 11.78 -1.91
N ALA A 54 10.76 11.77 -0.90
CA ALA A 54 10.80 10.77 0.17
C ALA A 54 10.44 9.35 -0.30
N LEU A 55 9.67 9.22 -1.38
CA LEU A 55 9.41 7.95 -2.07
C LEU A 55 9.97 8.03 -3.48
N ASP A 56 10.66 6.98 -3.90
CA ASP A 56 11.02 6.82 -5.31
C ASP A 56 9.77 6.66 -6.19
N THR A 57 9.93 6.90 -7.51
CA THR A 57 8.83 6.85 -8.47
C THR A 57 8.13 5.50 -8.50
N ARG A 58 8.88 4.39 -8.44
CA ARG A 58 8.33 3.03 -8.45
C ARG A 58 7.39 2.83 -7.27
N THR A 59 7.87 3.06 -6.06
CA THR A 59 7.13 2.84 -4.82
C THR A 59 5.93 3.77 -4.72
N ARG A 60 6.08 5.04 -5.13
CA ARG A 60 4.97 6.00 -5.18
C ARG A 60 3.84 5.52 -6.10
N LEU A 61 4.16 5.05 -7.29
CA LEU A 61 3.15 4.58 -8.24
C LEU A 61 2.49 3.29 -7.77
N LEU A 62 3.24 2.36 -7.15
CA LEU A 62 2.67 1.17 -6.53
C LEU A 62 1.70 1.53 -5.39
N VAL A 63 2.06 2.47 -4.51
CA VAL A 63 1.14 2.96 -3.46
C VAL A 63 -0.14 3.56 -4.07
N LEU A 64 -0.02 4.37 -5.13
CA LEU A 64 -1.18 4.97 -5.80
C LEU A 64 -2.07 3.91 -6.45
N ILE A 65 -1.51 2.87 -7.06
CA ILE A 65 -2.26 1.75 -7.64
C ILE A 65 -3.10 1.05 -6.57
N GLY A 66 -2.51 0.74 -5.42
CA GLY A 66 -3.23 0.14 -4.29
C GLY A 66 -4.34 1.05 -3.76
N GLN A 67 -4.02 2.32 -3.53
CA GLN A 67 -4.96 3.35 -3.09
C GLN A 67 -6.16 3.49 -4.05
N TYR A 68 -5.94 3.60 -5.35
CA TYR A 68 -7.04 3.74 -6.32
C TYR A 68 -7.82 2.44 -6.54
N THR A 69 -7.19 1.28 -6.35
CA THR A 69 -7.87 -0.01 -6.30
C THR A 69 -8.86 -0.02 -5.14
N MET A 70 -8.38 0.26 -3.92
CA MET A 70 -9.19 0.28 -2.71
C MET A 70 -10.32 1.32 -2.74
N ALA A 71 -10.07 2.48 -3.36
CA ALA A 71 -11.06 3.53 -3.53
C ALA A 71 -12.04 3.30 -4.70
N LYS A 72 -11.92 2.17 -5.42
CA LYS A 72 -12.74 1.84 -6.61
C LYS A 72 -12.69 2.92 -7.69
N SER A 73 -11.56 3.62 -7.79
CA SER A 73 -11.35 4.72 -8.73
C SER A 73 -10.70 4.19 -10.01
N HIS A 74 -11.46 3.45 -10.80
CA HIS A 74 -10.92 2.69 -11.95
C HIS A 74 -10.22 3.55 -12.99
N GLY A 75 -10.68 4.79 -13.23
CA GLY A 75 -10.00 5.72 -14.15
C GLY A 75 -8.63 6.17 -13.64
N ALA A 76 -8.52 6.46 -12.34
CA ALA A 76 -7.25 6.84 -11.72
C ALA A 76 -6.30 5.65 -11.59
N LEU A 77 -6.86 4.45 -11.35
CA LEU A 77 -6.13 3.18 -11.40
C LEU A 77 -5.52 2.95 -12.79
N GLU A 78 -6.31 3.09 -13.87
CA GLU A 78 -5.82 2.95 -15.24
C GLU A 78 -4.68 3.93 -15.55
N ASP A 79 -4.84 5.22 -15.21
CA ASP A 79 -3.78 6.23 -15.31
C ASP A 79 -2.50 5.81 -14.58
N SER A 80 -2.64 5.31 -13.34
CA SER A 80 -1.51 4.93 -12.49
C SER A 80 -0.79 3.68 -12.99
N ILE A 81 -1.52 2.72 -13.57
CA ILE A 81 -0.93 1.56 -14.24
C ILE A 81 -0.12 2.02 -15.46
N HIS A 82 -0.68 2.90 -16.30
CA HIS A 82 0.07 3.44 -17.46
C HIS A 82 1.32 4.23 -17.02
N ALA A 83 1.20 5.05 -15.98
CA ALA A 83 2.33 5.78 -15.40
C ALA A 83 3.42 4.82 -14.87
N ALA A 84 3.03 3.76 -14.17
CA ALA A 84 3.95 2.74 -13.66
C ALA A 84 4.68 2.01 -14.80
N LEU A 85 3.96 1.61 -15.86
CA LEU A 85 4.58 1.00 -17.03
C LEU A 85 5.55 1.95 -17.75
N ALA A 86 5.19 3.24 -17.91
CA ALA A 86 6.07 4.26 -18.48
C ALA A 86 7.33 4.48 -17.62
N ALA A 87 7.20 4.39 -16.29
CA ALA A 87 8.30 4.41 -15.33
C ALA A 87 9.07 3.08 -15.24
N LYS A 88 8.76 2.10 -16.11
CA LYS A 88 9.39 0.77 -16.19
C LYS A 88 9.23 -0.07 -14.91
N VAL A 89 8.15 0.16 -14.16
CA VAL A 89 7.75 -0.74 -13.08
C VAL A 89 7.32 -2.07 -13.70
N PRO A 90 7.85 -3.22 -13.25
CA PRO A 90 7.47 -4.52 -13.78
C PRO A 90 5.96 -4.77 -13.64
N VAL A 91 5.31 -5.26 -14.70
CA VAL A 91 3.86 -5.52 -14.70
C VAL A 91 3.46 -6.54 -13.63
N ARG A 92 4.38 -7.44 -13.26
CA ARG A 92 4.20 -8.41 -12.18
C ARG A 92 4.03 -7.73 -10.82
N GLU A 93 4.76 -6.67 -10.54
CA GLU A 93 4.63 -5.91 -9.28
C GLU A 93 3.32 -5.13 -9.24
N ILE A 94 2.94 -4.51 -10.36
CA ILE A 94 1.63 -3.85 -10.51
C ILE A 94 0.50 -4.84 -10.22
N ALA A 95 0.56 -6.02 -10.83
CA ALA A 95 -0.40 -7.10 -10.60
C ALA A 95 -0.43 -7.53 -9.13
N GLU A 96 0.73 -7.62 -8.49
CA GLU A 96 0.82 -7.99 -7.08
C GLU A 96 0.10 -6.98 -6.17
N ILE A 97 0.22 -5.68 -6.46
CA ILE A 97 -0.47 -4.64 -5.70
C ILE A 97 -1.98 -4.68 -5.93
N VAL A 98 -2.45 -4.85 -7.16
CA VAL A 98 -3.90 -4.99 -7.41
C VAL A 98 -4.46 -6.21 -6.67
N LEU A 99 -3.75 -7.33 -6.70
CA LEU A 99 -4.21 -8.57 -6.07
C LEU A 99 -4.17 -8.51 -4.55
N GLN A 100 -3.16 -7.90 -3.93
CA GLN A 100 -3.07 -7.87 -2.46
C GLN A 100 -4.24 -7.10 -1.80
N CYS A 101 -4.84 -6.14 -2.53
CA CYS A 101 -5.99 -5.38 -2.05
C CYS A 101 -7.16 -6.30 -1.66
N ILE A 102 -7.19 -7.56 -2.11
CA ILE A 102 -8.22 -8.54 -1.77
C ILE A 102 -8.33 -8.77 -0.27
N VAL A 103 -7.22 -8.64 0.46
CA VAL A 103 -7.18 -8.89 1.91
C VAL A 103 -7.96 -7.83 2.70
N TYR A 104 -8.12 -6.63 2.14
CA TYR A 104 -8.84 -5.52 2.79
C TYR A 104 -10.16 -5.20 2.12
N GLY A 105 -10.21 -5.24 0.79
CA GLY A 105 -11.36 -4.85 -0.02
C GLY A 105 -12.25 -6.02 -0.46
N GLY A 106 -11.74 -7.25 -0.38
CA GLY A 106 -12.42 -8.43 -0.90
C GLY A 106 -12.67 -8.38 -2.41
N HIS A 107 -13.42 -9.36 -2.91
CA HIS A 107 -13.67 -9.53 -4.35
C HIS A 107 -14.34 -8.32 -5.00
N THR A 108 -15.26 -7.67 -4.29
CA THR A 108 -16.01 -6.51 -4.82
C THR A 108 -15.14 -5.30 -5.14
N VAL A 109 -13.94 -5.23 -4.55
CA VAL A 109 -12.94 -4.19 -4.84
C VAL A 109 -11.99 -4.66 -5.93
N VAL A 110 -11.54 -5.91 -5.87
CA VAL A 110 -10.44 -6.40 -6.70
C VAL A 110 -10.88 -6.87 -8.08
N ASP A 111 -12.05 -7.49 -8.23
CA ASP A 111 -12.45 -8.06 -9.53
C ASP A 111 -12.52 -7.00 -10.63
N PRO A 112 -13.14 -5.82 -10.44
CA PRO A 112 -13.11 -4.75 -11.43
C PRO A 112 -11.70 -4.19 -11.68
N ALA A 113 -10.83 -4.18 -10.66
CA ALA A 113 -9.45 -3.73 -10.81
C ALA A 113 -8.60 -4.72 -11.64
N ILE A 114 -8.87 -6.03 -11.50
CA ILE A 114 -8.30 -7.07 -12.37
C ILE A 114 -8.71 -6.85 -13.81
N GLU A 115 -9.98 -6.51 -14.09
CA GLU A 115 -10.44 -6.21 -15.45
C GLU A 115 -9.69 -5.02 -16.06
N VAL A 116 -9.48 -3.95 -15.28
CA VAL A 116 -8.69 -2.79 -15.70
C VAL A 116 -7.26 -3.20 -16.02
N LEU A 117 -6.59 -3.92 -15.10
CA LEU A 117 -5.23 -4.40 -15.29
C LEU A 117 -5.11 -5.31 -16.52
N HIS A 118 -6.03 -6.25 -16.67
CA HIS A 118 -6.04 -7.19 -17.80
C HIS A 118 -6.16 -6.45 -19.13
N ARG A 119 -7.10 -5.50 -19.24
CA ARG A 119 -7.28 -4.67 -20.44
C ARG A 119 -6.02 -3.86 -20.76
N VAL A 120 -5.41 -3.23 -19.75
CA VAL A 120 -4.18 -2.45 -19.96
C VAL A 120 -3.03 -3.36 -20.39
N ALA A 121 -2.84 -4.49 -19.71
CA ALA A 121 -1.80 -5.46 -20.03
C ALA A 121 -1.98 -6.07 -21.44
N GLU A 122 -3.20 -6.36 -21.85
CA GLU A 122 -3.54 -6.82 -23.20
C GLU A 122 -3.16 -5.76 -24.24
N SER A 123 -3.60 -4.51 -24.05
CA SER A 123 -3.29 -3.40 -24.96
C SER A 123 -1.79 -3.10 -25.06
N ALA A 124 -1.04 -3.38 -24.01
CA ALA A 124 0.41 -3.19 -23.95
C ALA A 124 1.22 -4.43 -24.40
N GLY A 125 0.56 -5.55 -24.75
CA GLY A 125 1.25 -6.79 -25.14
C GLY A 125 1.97 -7.51 -23.98
N LEU A 126 1.53 -7.30 -22.74
CA LEU A 126 2.20 -7.78 -21.52
C LEU A 126 1.61 -9.07 -20.93
N LEU A 127 0.57 -9.63 -21.55
CA LEU A 127 -0.08 -10.86 -21.03
C LEU A 127 0.88 -12.07 -21.00
N ASP A 128 1.75 -12.21 -21.99
CA ASP A 128 2.71 -13.32 -22.02
C ASP A 128 3.80 -13.20 -20.94
N GLU A 129 4.24 -11.97 -20.64
CA GLU A 129 5.13 -11.72 -19.51
C GLU A 129 4.46 -12.08 -18.19
N LEU A 130 3.19 -11.69 -18.00
CA LEU A 130 2.43 -12.09 -16.83
C LEU A 130 2.33 -13.63 -16.76
N ARG A 131 1.90 -14.32 -17.81
CA ARG A 131 1.81 -15.80 -17.80
C ARG A 131 3.13 -16.47 -17.42
N ARG A 132 4.25 -16.01 -17.99
CA ARG A 132 5.59 -16.56 -17.72
C ARG A 132 6.09 -16.31 -16.29
N THR A 133 5.61 -15.27 -15.62
CA THR A 133 6.03 -14.87 -14.26
C THR A 133 5.02 -15.28 -13.18
N GLN A 134 4.10 -16.19 -13.47
CA GLN A 134 3.15 -16.70 -12.48
C GLN A 134 3.87 -17.52 -11.40
N LEU A 135 3.29 -17.51 -10.19
CA LEU A 135 3.66 -18.49 -9.17
C LEU A 135 3.14 -19.89 -9.54
N PRO A 136 3.76 -20.96 -9.04
CA PRO A 136 3.14 -22.28 -9.04
C PRO A 136 1.77 -22.26 -8.35
N LEU A 137 0.92 -23.25 -8.66
CA LEU A 137 -0.44 -23.34 -8.11
C LEU A 137 -0.48 -23.45 -6.57
N ASP A 138 0.54 -24.06 -5.98
CA ASP A 138 0.70 -24.16 -4.52
C ASP A 138 1.19 -22.85 -3.88
N GLY A 139 1.45 -21.81 -4.69
CA GLY A 139 1.78 -20.44 -4.26
C GLY A 139 3.11 -20.27 -3.54
N ASN A 140 3.81 -21.37 -3.24
CA ASN A 140 4.90 -21.35 -2.27
C ASN A 140 6.24 -21.01 -2.90
N ASP A 141 6.89 -20.00 -2.33
CA ASP A 141 8.33 -19.83 -2.47
C ASP A 141 9.03 -21.01 -1.81
N ARG A 142 9.59 -21.90 -2.65
CA ARG A 142 10.26 -23.13 -2.23
C ARG A 142 11.58 -22.87 -1.49
N THR A 143 12.01 -21.62 -1.39
CA THR A 143 13.25 -21.24 -0.70
C THR A 143 13.04 -20.95 0.78
N ARG A 144 11.79 -20.85 1.26
CA ARG A 144 11.50 -20.59 2.68
C ARG A 144 11.85 -21.78 3.56
N SER A 145 12.49 -21.49 4.68
CA SER A 145 12.84 -22.47 5.72
C SER A 145 12.28 -22.02 7.06
N TYR A 146 11.62 -22.94 7.77
CA TYR A 146 11.14 -22.69 9.13
C TYR A 146 12.26 -22.16 10.04
N GLN A 147 13.45 -22.75 9.95
CA GLN A 147 14.58 -22.37 10.81
C GLN A 147 15.06 -20.95 10.53
N ASP A 148 15.04 -20.50 9.28
CA ASP A 148 15.50 -19.16 8.93
C ASP A 148 14.47 -18.09 9.27
N GLU A 149 13.19 -18.40 9.15
CA GLU A 149 12.16 -17.48 9.59
C GLU A 149 12.03 -17.39 11.10
N ARG A 150 12.23 -18.51 11.79
CA ARG A 150 12.21 -18.53 13.26
C ARG A 150 13.23 -17.55 13.85
N LYS A 151 14.37 -17.35 13.20
CA LYS A 151 15.39 -16.35 13.58
C LYS A 151 14.91 -14.90 13.44
N LYS A 152 13.89 -14.66 12.60
CA LYS A 152 13.31 -13.34 12.35
C LYS A 152 12.12 -13.03 13.26
N TRP A 153 11.64 -14.01 14.03
CA TRP A 153 10.51 -13.79 14.93
C TRP A 153 10.92 -12.88 16.09
N HIS A 154 9.96 -12.10 16.57
CA HIS A 154 10.15 -11.34 17.79
C HIS A 154 10.37 -12.30 18.98
N PRO A 155 11.28 -11.99 19.93
CA PRO A 155 11.56 -12.86 21.08
C PRO A 155 10.31 -13.30 21.85
N ASP A 156 9.39 -12.38 22.12
CA ASP A 156 8.12 -12.70 22.79
C ASP A 156 7.26 -13.70 22.02
N ASP A 157 7.13 -13.56 20.70
CA ASP A 157 6.37 -14.50 19.88
C ASP A 157 7.07 -15.88 19.82
N ALA A 158 8.40 -15.87 19.80
CA ALA A 158 9.22 -17.07 19.83
C ALA A 158 9.14 -17.85 21.15
N ALA A 159 8.78 -17.16 22.25
CA ALA A 159 8.60 -17.71 23.58
C ALA A 159 7.12 -17.95 23.94
N ASP A 160 6.17 -17.47 23.12
CA ASP A 160 4.74 -17.62 23.38
C ASP A 160 4.32 -19.11 23.27
N PRO A 161 3.72 -19.70 24.31
CA PRO A 161 3.39 -21.12 24.33
C PRO A 161 2.36 -21.51 23.27
N ARG A 162 1.53 -20.56 22.80
CA ARG A 162 0.51 -20.81 21.76
C ARG A 162 1.13 -21.04 20.39
N ALA A 163 2.35 -20.56 20.16
CA ALA A 163 2.99 -20.62 18.84
C ALA A 163 3.13 -22.06 18.34
N ALA A 164 3.61 -22.97 19.18
CA ALA A 164 3.83 -24.37 18.79
C ALA A 164 2.52 -25.08 18.41
N GLU A 165 1.47 -24.88 19.19
CA GLU A 165 0.15 -25.46 18.94
C GLU A 165 -0.47 -24.92 17.64
N LEU A 166 -0.52 -23.59 17.48
CA LEU A 166 -1.09 -22.96 16.29
C LEU A 166 -0.30 -23.30 15.02
N ILE A 167 1.03 -23.45 15.11
CA ILE A 167 1.86 -23.92 14.00
C ILE A 167 1.55 -25.38 13.65
N GLY A 168 1.39 -26.25 14.65
CA GLY A 168 1.03 -27.64 14.44
C GLY A 168 -0.32 -27.78 13.74
N LYS A 169 -1.27 -26.90 14.07
CA LYS A 169 -2.63 -26.90 13.53
C LYS A 169 -2.74 -26.29 12.14
N HIS A 170 -2.22 -25.08 11.95
CA HIS A 170 -2.44 -24.29 10.73
C HIS A 170 -1.25 -24.29 9.75
N GLY A 171 -0.15 -24.93 10.14
CA GLY A 171 1.04 -25.06 9.31
C GLY A 171 2.00 -23.88 9.47
N TRP A 172 3.29 -24.21 9.59
CA TRP A 172 4.33 -23.22 9.88
C TRP A 172 4.47 -22.14 8.80
N HIS A 173 4.23 -22.47 7.52
CA HIS A 173 4.45 -21.54 6.41
C HIS A 173 3.60 -20.27 6.52
N ALA A 174 2.33 -20.44 6.92
CA ALA A 174 1.40 -19.34 7.07
C ALA A 174 1.60 -18.61 8.41
N VAL A 175 1.69 -19.36 9.52
CA VAL A 175 1.82 -18.77 10.87
C VAL A 175 3.14 -18.01 11.01
N SER A 176 4.25 -18.59 10.56
CA SER A 176 5.56 -17.94 10.58
C SER A 176 5.59 -16.64 9.77
N ARG A 177 4.85 -16.61 8.63
CA ARG A 177 4.76 -15.38 7.84
C ARG A 177 4.07 -14.26 8.61
N GLY A 178 3.00 -14.60 9.32
CA GLY A 178 2.31 -13.66 10.20
C GLY A 178 3.18 -13.18 11.36
N LEU A 179 3.98 -14.06 11.96
CA LEU A 179 4.94 -13.69 13.01
C LEU A 179 6.01 -12.71 12.53
N VAL A 180 6.51 -12.88 11.30
CA VAL A 180 7.48 -11.96 10.70
C VAL A 180 6.85 -10.61 10.38
N MET A 181 5.66 -10.58 9.78
CA MET A 181 5.03 -9.34 9.33
C MET A 181 4.31 -8.56 10.43
N ARG A 182 3.77 -9.28 11.43
CA ARG A 182 2.87 -8.77 12.46
C ARG A 182 3.28 -9.30 13.85
N PRO A 183 4.53 -9.08 14.27
CA PRO A 183 5.00 -9.58 15.56
C PRO A 183 4.16 -8.99 16.70
N ARG A 184 3.97 -9.77 17.76
CA ARG A 184 3.13 -9.50 18.95
C ARG A 184 1.64 -9.30 18.68
N HIS A 185 1.21 -9.38 17.42
CA HIS A 185 -0.20 -9.21 17.03
C HIS A 185 -0.77 -10.48 16.41
N HIS A 186 0.01 -11.16 15.56
CA HIS A 186 -0.48 -12.29 14.77
C HIS A 186 -1.05 -13.43 15.62
N LEU A 187 -0.32 -13.88 16.66
CA LEU A 187 -0.79 -14.96 17.53
C LEU A 187 -2.06 -14.60 18.29
N ASN A 188 -2.25 -13.32 18.63
CA ASN A 188 -3.46 -12.88 19.33
C ASN A 188 -4.70 -13.02 18.43
N ILE A 189 -4.61 -12.58 17.18
CA ILE A 189 -5.71 -12.72 16.22
C ILE A 189 -5.93 -14.17 15.84
N LEU A 190 -4.86 -14.92 15.55
CA LEU A 190 -4.97 -16.32 15.14
C LEU A 190 -5.57 -17.17 16.27
N SER A 191 -5.08 -17.03 17.50
CA SER A 191 -5.62 -17.75 18.66
C SER A 191 -7.07 -17.38 18.94
N TRP A 192 -7.43 -16.10 18.78
CA TRP A 192 -8.80 -15.63 18.98
C TRP A 192 -9.75 -16.17 17.92
N LEU A 193 -9.36 -16.14 16.64
CA LEU A 193 -10.12 -16.75 15.57
C LEU A 193 -10.24 -18.27 15.75
N ASP A 194 -9.16 -18.96 16.10
CA ASP A 194 -9.17 -20.42 16.29
C ASP A 194 -10.09 -20.87 17.42
N ALA A 195 -10.19 -20.06 18.49
CA ALA A 195 -11.13 -20.29 19.58
C ALA A 195 -12.60 -20.04 19.19
N ILE A 196 -12.86 -19.17 18.21
CA ILE A 196 -14.20 -18.90 17.68
C ILE A 196 -14.60 -19.99 16.68
N ASP A 197 -13.75 -20.21 15.69
CA ASP A 197 -13.94 -21.15 14.59
C ASP A 197 -12.57 -21.49 13.97
N SER A 198 -12.13 -22.72 14.22
CA SER A 198 -10.83 -23.20 13.77
C SER A 198 -10.71 -23.30 12.25
N ASP A 199 -11.79 -23.68 11.57
CA ASP A 199 -11.79 -23.81 10.12
C ASP A 199 -11.67 -22.41 9.48
N MET A 200 -12.37 -21.43 10.05
CA MET A 200 -12.22 -20.03 9.63
C MET A 200 -10.81 -19.49 9.90
N ALA A 201 -10.21 -19.82 11.04
CA ALA A 201 -8.84 -19.44 11.36
C ALA A 201 -7.84 -20.02 10.35
N ASP A 202 -8.03 -21.28 9.98
CA ASP A 202 -7.22 -21.99 8.98
C ASP A 202 -7.33 -21.34 7.59
N LEU A 203 -8.56 -21.06 7.13
CA LEU A 203 -8.81 -20.37 5.87
C LEU A 203 -8.15 -18.98 5.86
N TRP A 204 -8.35 -18.19 6.92
CA TRP A 204 -7.79 -16.84 7.02
C TRP A 204 -6.26 -16.85 6.99
N VAL A 205 -5.62 -17.67 7.82
CA VAL A 205 -4.16 -17.64 7.93
C VAL A 205 -3.50 -18.17 6.67
N LYS A 206 -4.04 -19.25 6.08
CA LYS A 206 -3.53 -19.81 4.83
C LYS A 206 -3.76 -18.86 3.66
N PHE A 207 -4.91 -18.21 3.56
CA PHE A 207 -5.16 -17.25 2.49
C PHE A 207 -4.30 -15.99 2.63
N CYS A 208 -4.40 -15.28 3.76
CA CYS A 208 -3.72 -14.00 3.94
C CYS A 208 -2.20 -14.15 4.02
N TYR A 209 -1.71 -14.99 4.93
CA TYR A 209 -0.28 -15.07 5.25
C TYR A 209 0.42 -16.16 4.45
N GLY A 210 -0.19 -17.34 4.32
CA GLY A 210 0.37 -18.43 3.52
C GLY A 210 0.30 -18.19 2.01
N GLY A 211 -0.75 -17.52 1.54
CA GLY A 211 -1.09 -17.37 0.13
C GLY A 211 -0.75 -16.00 -0.43
N MET A 212 -1.28 -14.91 0.17
CA MET A 212 -1.11 -13.55 -0.37
C MET A 212 0.20 -12.90 0.05
N TYR A 213 0.57 -12.98 1.32
CA TYR A 213 1.73 -12.26 1.83
C TYR A 213 3.05 -13.00 1.68
N ALA A 214 3.02 -14.27 1.27
CA ALA A 214 4.18 -15.13 1.03
C ALA A 214 4.51 -15.29 -0.48
N ARG A 215 4.07 -14.36 -1.32
CA ARG A 215 4.24 -14.42 -2.78
C ARG A 215 5.58 -13.88 -3.28
N PHE A 216 6.21 -12.99 -2.50
CA PHE A 216 7.53 -12.38 -2.76
C PHE A 216 7.75 -11.77 -4.17
N MET A 217 6.67 -11.39 -4.86
CA MET A 217 6.75 -10.62 -6.11
C MET A 217 7.23 -9.18 -5.89
N ILE A 218 7.13 -8.71 -4.65
CA ILE A 218 7.69 -7.47 -4.12
C ILE A 218 8.28 -7.78 -2.74
N ASP A 219 9.26 -7.00 -2.33
CA ASP A 219 9.83 -7.07 -0.99
C ASP A 219 8.83 -6.60 0.09
N ASP A 220 9.08 -7.01 1.33
CA ASP A 220 8.19 -6.73 2.46
C ASP A 220 8.06 -5.25 2.78
N LYS A 221 9.11 -4.45 2.57
CA LYS A 221 9.10 -3.00 2.80
C LYS A 221 8.09 -2.35 1.87
N THR A 222 8.23 -2.62 0.57
CA THR A 222 7.33 -2.13 -0.49
C THR A 222 5.90 -2.60 -0.25
N ARG A 223 5.70 -3.89 0.07
CA ARG A 223 4.39 -4.46 0.37
C ARG A 223 3.69 -3.72 1.50
N LEU A 224 4.39 -3.54 2.63
CA LEU A 224 3.84 -2.91 3.81
C LEU A 224 3.55 -1.42 3.59
N LEU A 225 4.38 -0.71 2.84
CA LEU A 225 4.08 0.68 2.43
C LEU A 225 2.80 0.77 1.59
N CYS A 226 2.61 -0.16 0.65
CA CYS A 226 1.37 -0.22 -0.14
C CYS A 226 0.16 -0.57 0.74
N MET A 227 0.29 -1.52 1.68
CA MET A 227 -0.79 -1.86 2.63
C MET A 227 -1.16 -0.68 3.55
N VAL A 228 -0.19 0.16 3.95
CA VAL A 228 -0.52 1.41 4.63
C VAL A 228 -1.42 2.26 3.74
N GLY A 229 -1.03 2.47 2.48
CA GLY A 229 -1.85 3.21 1.51
C GLY A 229 -3.25 2.62 1.33
N ASP A 230 -3.34 1.30 1.19
CA ASP A 230 -4.58 0.54 1.00
C ASP A 230 -5.55 0.74 2.17
N CYS A 231 -5.06 0.57 3.41
CA CYS A 231 -5.87 0.79 4.60
C CYS A 231 -6.34 2.26 4.72
N LEU A 232 -5.45 3.21 4.46
CA LEU A 232 -5.79 4.64 4.52
C LEU A 232 -6.84 5.05 3.48
N ALA A 233 -6.87 4.40 2.31
CA ALA A 233 -7.85 4.65 1.26
C ALA A 233 -9.30 4.31 1.68
N VAL A 234 -9.47 3.41 2.65
CA VAL A 234 -10.79 2.97 3.15
C VAL A 234 -11.02 3.33 4.63
N GLY A 235 -10.17 4.18 5.22
CA GLY A 235 -10.31 4.61 6.61
C GLY A 235 -10.11 3.50 7.64
N GLU A 236 -9.34 2.46 7.31
CA GLU A 236 -9.02 1.38 8.23
C GLU A 236 -7.77 1.74 9.03
N GLU A 237 -7.96 2.26 10.26
CA GLU A 237 -6.85 2.77 11.07
C GLU A 237 -6.08 1.68 11.83
N THR A 238 -6.77 0.60 12.22
CA THR A 238 -6.20 -0.43 13.10
C THR A 238 -5.09 -1.21 12.40
N ASN A 239 -5.37 -1.70 11.20
CA ASN A 239 -4.37 -2.35 10.35
C ASN A 239 -3.38 -1.33 9.79
N ALA A 240 -3.79 -0.10 9.44
CA ALA A 240 -2.83 0.94 9.02
C ALA A 240 -1.72 1.14 10.07
N ARG A 241 -2.06 1.28 11.36
CA ARG A 241 -1.09 1.36 12.46
C ARG A 241 -0.15 0.15 12.48
N GLY A 242 -0.70 -1.05 12.32
CA GLY A 242 0.08 -2.28 12.25
C GLY A 242 1.03 -2.31 11.05
N HIS A 243 0.60 -1.84 9.88
CA HIS A 243 1.40 -1.82 8.66
C HIS A 243 2.49 -0.75 8.72
N MET A 244 2.24 0.41 9.35
CA MET A 244 3.27 1.43 9.59
C MET A 244 4.41 0.85 10.42
N ARG A 245 4.11 0.21 11.55
CA ARG A 245 5.14 -0.47 12.38
C ARG A 245 5.84 -1.58 11.62
N GLY A 246 5.10 -2.36 10.83
CA GLY A 246 5.68 -3.41 9.98
C GLY A 246 6.68 -2.83 8.98
N ALA A 247 6.30 -1.79 8.24
CA ALA A 247 7.14 -1.15 7.23
C ALA A 247 8.45 -0.62 7.86
N LEU A 248 8.35 0.06 9.02
CA LEU A 248 9.51 0.56 9.76
C LEU A 248 10.47 -0.58 10.16
N ARG A 249 9.94 -1.73 10.60
CA ARG A 249 10.75 -2.91 10.95
C ARG A 249 11.42 -3.54 9.74
N GLN A 250 10.78 -3.51 8.59
CA GLN A 250 11.33 -3.99 7.32
C GLN A 250 12.24 -2.97 6.62
N GLY A 251 12.66 -1.93 7.34
CA GLY A 251 13.66 -0.97 6.89
C GLY A 251 13.10 0.23 6.13
N ALA A 252 11.79 0.47 6.16
CA ALA A 252 11.24 1.71 5.66
C ALA A 252 11.72 2.87 6.53
N HIS A 253 12.23 3.92 5.90
CA HIS A 253 12.54 5.15 6.60
C HIS A 253 11.24 5.82 7.07
N PRO A 254 11.17 6.46 8.25
CA PRO A 254 9.95 7.13 8.71
C PRO A 254 9.39 8.14 7.72
N ARG A 255 10.26 8.80 6.95
CA ARG A 255 9.84 9.71 5.88
C ARG A 255 9.12 9.01 4.72
N GLU A 256 9.43 7.75 4.43
CA GLU A 256 8.69 6.97 3.42
C GLU A 256 7.25 6.70 3.88
N VAL A 257 7.09 6.26 5.14
CA VAL A 257 5.76 6.02 5.74
C VAL A 257 4.94 7.32 5.82
N LEU A 258 5.59 8.40 6.27
CA LEU A 258 4.97 9.73 6.32
C LEU A 258 4.52 10.21 4.92
N GLU A 259 5.30 9.90 3.89
CA GLU A 259 4.96 10.27 2.52
C GLU A 259 3.73 9.49 2.01
N VAL A 260 3.58 8.21 2.37
CA VAL A 260 2.35 7.44 2.11
C VAL A 260 1.14 8.08 2.80
N VAL A 261 1.31 8.58 4.03
CA VAL A 261 0.25 9.32 4.74
C VAL A 261 -0.10 10.62 4.02
N PHE A 262 0.88 11.37 3.52
CA PHE A 262 0.62 12.59 2.75
C PHE A 262 -0.03 12.34 1.39
N LEU A 263 0.22 11.20 0.74
CA LEU A 263 -0.49 10.82 -0.49
C LEU A 263 -2.00 10.69 -0.27
N THR A 264 -2.44 10.26 0.92
CA THR A 264 -3.86 10.23 1.32
C THR A 264 -4.51 11.59 1.18
N CYS A 265 -3.80 12.70 1.42
CA CYS A 265 -4.35 14.04 1.31
C CYS A 265 -4.84 14.38 -0.10
N ALA A 266 -4.01 14.11 -1.12
CA ALA A 266 -4.34 14.43 -2.51
C ALA A 266 -5.51 13.60 -3.04
N ASN A 267 -5.64 12.35 -2.56
CA ASN A 267 -6.56 11.37 -3.11
C ASN A 267 -7.86 11.26 -2.32
N PHE A 268 -7.79 11.40 -1.00
CA PHE A 268 -8.89 11.13 -0.06
C PHE A 268 -9.19 12.30 0.87
N GLY A 269 -8.45 13.41 0.74
CA GLY A 269 -8.72 14.66 1.43
C GLY A 269 -7.88 14.87 2.68
N MET A 270 -7.91 16.10 3.19
CA MET A 270 -7.13 16.54 4.35
C MET A 270 -7.55 15.84 5.66
N PRO A 271 -8.85 15.68 6.00
CA PRO A 271 -9.22 15.13 7.30
C PRO A 271 -8.74 13.69 7.56
N PRO A 272 -8.89 12.73 6.62
CA PRO A 272 -8.33 11.39 6.81
C PRO A 272 -6.80 11.39 6.91
N MET A 273 -6.12 12.28 6.18
CA MET A 273 -4.67 12.43 6.30
C MET A 273 -4.26 12.91 7.70
N LEU A 274 -4.98 13.88 8.29
CA LEU A 274 -4.69 14.37 9.64
C LEU A 274 -4.90 13.27 10.70
N GLN A 275 -5.97 12.47 10.59
CA GLN A 275 -6.21 11.32 11.48
C GLN A 275 -5.07 10.29 11.37
N ALA A 276 -4.66 9.96 10.13
CA ALA A 276 -3.53 9.07 9.89
C ALA A 276 -2.19 9.61 10.41
N LEU A 277 -1.98 10.94 10.38
CA LEU A 277 -0.80 11.58 10.97
C LEU A 277 -0.75 11.40 12.48
N GLU A 278 -1.87 11.56 13.19
CA GLU A 278 -1.90 11.33 14.65
C GLU A 278 -1.51 9.89 14.99
N VAL A 279 -2.04 8.93 14.23
CA VAL A 279 -1.67 7.51 14.37
C VAL A 279 -0.17 7.31 14.13
N PHE A 280 0.38 7.90 13.07
CA PHE A 280 1.79 7.78 12.73
C PHE A 280 2.70 8.44 13.77
N VAL A 281 2.37 9.63 14.26
CA VAL A 281 3.11 10.33 15.33
C VAL A 281 3.13 9.47 16.60
N GLN A 282 2.00 8.86 16.96
CA GLN A 282 1.97 7.96 18.12
C GLN A 282 2.86 6.73 17.90
N VAL A 283 2.88 6.13 16.70
CA VAL A 283 3.80 5.03 16.38
C VAL A 283 5.26 5.46 16.55
N MET A 284 5.62 6.63 16.04
CA MET A 284 6.98 7.17 16.17
C MET A 284 7.35 7.52 17.62
N ALA A 285 6.38 7.96 18.43
CA ALA A 285 6.57 8.21 19.85
C ALA A 285 6.80 6.92 20.64
N ASP A 286 5.99 5.89 20.41
CA ASP A 286 6.11 4.59 21.07
C ASP A 286 7.49 3.96 20.80
N ASP A 287 8.00 4.14 19.58
CA ASP A 287 9.31 3.64 19.15
C ASP A 287 10.47 4.58 19.53
N LYS A 288 10.19 5.75 20.14
CA LYS A 288 11.17 6.79 20.53
C LYS A 288 11.97 7.37 19.34
N ARG A 289 11.29 7.66 18.23
CA ARG A 289 11.87 8.09 16.95
C ARG A 289 11.30 9.41 16.43
N LEU A 290 10.75 10.26 17.31
CA LEU A 290 10.10 11.52 16.90
C LEU A 290 11.07 12.51 16.23
N ASP A 291 12.35 12.44 16.55
CA ASP A 291 13.41 13.27 15.98
C ASP A 291 13.59 13.06 14.47
N GLU A 292 13.40 11.83 13.99
CA GLU A 292 13.45 11.50 12.55
C GLU A 292 12.35 12.18 11.73
N ILE A 293 11.27 12.60 12.38
CA ILE A 293 10.13 13.30 11.76
C ILE A 293 10.00 14.76 12.18
N GLY A 294 11.00 15.30 12.91
CA GLY A 294 11.07 16.72 13.27
C GLY A 294 10.47 17.08 14.63
N ASN A 295 10.32 16.11 15.54
CA ASN A 295 9.80 16.29 16.89
C ASN A 295 8.42 16.98 16.97
N PRO A 296 7.39 16.51 16.23
CA PRO A 296 6.07 17.08 16.35
C PRO A 296 5.46 16.82 17.73
N PRO A 297 4.51 17.65 18.19
CA PRO A 297 3.70 17.33 19.36
C PRO A 297 2.90 16.04 19.13
N LEU A 298 2.64 15.29 20.20
CA LEU A 298 1.92 14.00 20.11
C LEU A 298 0.49 14.13 19.60
N LYS A 299 -0.14 15.29 19.83
CA LYS A 299 -1.47 15.62 19.36
C LYS A 299 -1.48 17.05 18.86
N VAL A 300 -2.26 17.29 17.81
CA VAL A 300 -2.64 18.65 17.43
C VAL A 300 -3.66 19.12 18.46
N GLU A 301 -3.42 20.25 19.11
CA GLU A 301 -4.44 20.92 19.92
C GLU A 301 -5.50 21.52 18.99
N SER A 302 -6.40 20.68 18.48
CA SER A 302 -7.55 21.13 17.71
C SER A 302 -8.71 21.34 18.68
N PHE A 303 -9.16 22.59 18.83
CA PHE A 303 -10.26 23.07 19.70
C PHE A 303 -10.42 22.24 21.00
N GLY A 304 -9.81 22.73 22.08
CA GLY A 304 -9.75 22.09 23.39
C GLY A 304 -11.04 21.36 23.78
N LYS A 305 -10.88 20.07 24.08
CA LYS A 305 -11.79 19.37 24.98
C LYS A 305 -11.25 19.48 26.39
#